data_AF-A0AA37NJC5-F1
#
_entry.id   AF-A0AA37NJC5-F1
#
_cell.length_a   1.000
_cell.length_b   1.000
_cell.length_c   1.000
_cell.angle_alpha   90.00
_cell.angle_beta   90.00
_cell.angle_gamma   90.00
#
_symmetry.space_group_name_H-M   'P 1'
#
loop_
_entity.id
_entity.type
_entity.pdbx_description
1 polymer ?
#
loop_
_entity_poly.entity_id
_entity_poly.type
_entity_poly.pdbx_seq_one_letter_code
_entity_poly.pdbx_strand_id
1 'polypeptide(L)'
;MEFVIPQGSEGPQGIKGETGAAGVTGATGATGETGETGATGPMGETGATGETGPTGAAATISIGTVITGEPGTQAEVTNSGDENDAVFDFVIPRGVTGGGGAPEVLATVDTSGQQTIPGGPLVFYDTPLVSGTFITHQPGSSDIDISQPGIYQAVFQGTVSVNPGTQIPASLMVRMLLNGYDVIGSTVRHTFSASTEVATLSFHVPFQVSATPSIIQVITDQDGFTVDDLSMTVLRLGD
;
A
#
# COMPACT_ATOMS: atom_id res chain seq x y z
N MET A 1 -21.33 11.11 -10.84
CA MET A 1 -22.55 10.44 -11.29
C MET A 1 -23.70 11.33 -10.89
N GLU A 2 -24.54 11.74 -11.84
CA GLU A 2 -25.76 12.50 -11.56
C GLU A 2 -26.90 11.48 -11.40
N PHE A 3 -27.56 11.49 -10.24
CA PHE A 3 -28.63 10.55 -9.91
C PHE A 3 -29.97 11.20 -10.23
N VAL A 4 -30.64 10.72 -11.27
CA VAL A 4 -31.99 11.13 -11.66
C VAL A 4 -32.98 10.16 -11.02
N ILE A 5 -33.87 10.66 -10.16
CA ILE A 5 -35.00 9.87 -9.67
C ILE A 5 -36.04 9.71 -10.79
N PRO A 6 -36.46 8.48 -11.14
CA PRO A 6 -37.52 8.29 -12.12
C PRO A 6 -38.84 8.84 -11.57
N GLN A 7 -39.56 9.59 -12.41
CA GLN A 7 -40.91 10.05 -12.11
C GLN A 7 -41.82 8.81 -11.92
N GLY A 8 -42.63 8.80 -10.85
CA GLY A 8 -43.56 7.70 -10.57
C GLY A 8 -44.48 7.40 -11.76
N SER A 9 -44.88 6.13 -11.88
CA SER A 9 -45.73 5.66 -12.99
C SER A 9 -47.02 6.49 -13.12
N GLU A 10 -47.43 6.76 -14.35
CA GLU A 10 -48.68 7.49 -14.63
C GLU A 10 -49.88 6.69 -14.07
N GLY A 11 -50.75 7.38 -13.32
CA GLY A 11 -51.94 6.76 -12.74
C GLY A 11 -52.92 6.24 -13.82
N PRO A 12 -53.78 5.25 -13.50
CA PRO A 12 -54.73 4.71 -14.45
C PRO A 12 -55.69 5.80 -14.97
N GLN A 13 -56.00 5.76 -16.27
CA GLN A 13 -56.96 6.67 -16.89
C GLN A 13 -58.34 6.54 -16.22
N GLY A 14 -58.93 7.67 -15.83
CA GLY A 14 -60.26 7.71 -15.21
C GLY A 14 -61.35 7.09 -16.10
N ILE A 15 -62.33 6.44 -15.48
CA ILE A 15 -63.47 5.85 -16.20
C ILE A 15 -64.25 6.93 -16.96
N LYS A 16 -64.64 6.64 -18.20
CA LYS A 16 -65.48 7.54 -19.01
C LYS A 16 -66.86 7.68 -18.35
N GLY A 17 -67.30 8.92 -18.12
CA GLY A 17 -68.63 9.20 -17.54
C GLY A 17 -69.79 8.61 -18.35
N GLU A 18 -70.89 8.27 -17.67
CA GLU A 18 -72.09 7.72 -18.28
C GLU A 18 -72.71 8.70 -19.29
N THR A 19 -73.24 8.17 -20.41
CA THR A 19 -73.97 8.97 -21.40
C THR A 19 -75.24 9.53 -20.77
N GLY A 20 -75.46 10.85 -20.85
CA GLY A 20 -76.66 11.50 -20.31
C GLY A 20 -77.96 10.90 -20.87
N ALA A 21 -79.03 10.95 -20.06
CA ALA A 21 -80.33 10.40 -20.42
C ALA A 21 -80.88 11.01 -21.72
N ALA A 22 -81.57 10.18 -22.53
CA ALA A 22 -82.22 10.64 -23.75
C ALA A 22 -83.30 11.70 -23.43
N GLY A 23 -83.33 12.79 -24.20
CA GLY A 23 -84.33 13.85 -24.03
C GLY A 23 -85.76 13.35 -24.22
N VAL A 24 -86.72 13.97 -23.53
CA VAL A 24 -88.14 13.62 -23.62
C VAL A 24 -88.67 13.86 -25.04
N THR A 25 -89.37 12.87 -25.60
CA THR A 25 -90.06 13.00 -26.89
C THR A 25 -91.14 14.08 -26.79
N GLY A 26 -91.12 15.05 -27.71
CA GLY A 26 -92.14 16.11 -27.77
C GLY A 26 -93.56 15.56 -27.94
N ALA A 27 -94.55 16.27 -27.40
CA ALA A 27 -95.95 15.86 -27.48
C ALA A 27 -96.44 15.74 -28.93
N THR A 28 -97.10 14.62 -29.25
CA THR A 28 -97.74 14.40 -30.56
C THR A 28 -98.83 15.44 -30.80
N GLY A 29 -98.68 16.25 -31.86
CA GLY A 29 -99.71 17.21 -32.28
C GLY A 29 -100.99 16.52 -32.76
N ALA A 30 -102.15 17.14 -32.52
CA ALA A 30 -103.45 16.64 -32.96
C ALA A 30 -103.53 16.53 -34.49
N THR A 31 -104.13 15.46 -34.98
CA THR A 31 -104.29 15.15 -36.42
C THR A 31 -105.06 16.25 -37.16
N GLY A 32 -104.33 17.03 -37.96
CA GLY A 32 -104.81 17.99 -38.94
C GLY A 32 -103.62 18.37 -39.84
N GLU A 33 -103.83 18.53 -41.15
CA GLU A 33 -102.79 18.58 -42.19
C GLU A 33 -101.60 19.52 -41.83
N THR A 34 -100.43 18.89 -41.64
CA THR A 34 -99.05 19.39 -41.47
C THR A 34 -98.82 20.53 -40.45
N GLY A 35 -98.57 20.15 -39.19
CA GLY A 35 -97.97 21.03 -38.17
C GLY A 35 -96.43 21.11 -38.26
N GLU A 36 -95.87 22.25 -37.85
CA GLU A 36 -94.43 22.58 -37.89
C GLU A 36 -93.54 21.52 -37.20
N THR A 37 -92.36 21.26 -37.77
CA THR A 37 -91.35 20.36 -37.19
C THR A 37 -90.97 20.81 -35.77
N GLY A 38 -91.16 19.94 -34.78
CA GLY A 38 -90.85 20.23 -33.37
C GLY A 38 -89.38 20.59 -33.13
N ALA A 39 -89.13 21.55 -32.23
CA ALA A 39 -87.81 22.04 -31.90
C ALA A 39 -86.85 20.92 -31.42
N THR A 40 -85.59 20.96 -31.87
CA THR A 40 -84.53 20.06 -31.41
C THR A 40 -84.31 20.21 -29.90
N GLY A 41 -84.30 19.11 -29.16
CA GLY A 41 -84.11 19.10 -27.71
C GLY A 41 -82.74 19.64 -27.27
N PRO A 42 -82.60 20.09 -26.00
CA PRO A 42 -81.36 20.66 -25.50
C PRO A 42 -80.21 19.65 -25.53
N MET A 43 -78.99 20.14 -25.79
CA MET A 43 -77.77 19.34 -25.71
C MET A 43 -77.57 18.84 -24.27
N GLY A 44 -77.30 17.55 -24.10
CA GLY A 44 -77.08 16.94 -22.79
C GLY A 44 -75.88 17.55 -22.06
N GLU A 45 -75.94 17.55 -20.73
CA GLU A 45 -74.88 18.10 -19.89
C GLU A 45 -73.55 17.35 -20.11
N THR A 46 -72.43 18.09 -20.10
CA THR A 46 -71.10 17.51 -20.17
C THR A 46 -70.83 16.71 -18.89
N GLY A 47 -70.42 15.45 -19.03
CA GLY A 47 -70.14 14.58 -17.89
C GLY A 47 -69.05 15.12 -16.96
N ALA A 48 -69.13 14.78 -15.68
CA ALA A 48 -68.20 15.24 -14.66
C ALA A 48 -66.74 14.86 -14.99
N THR A 49 -65.80 15.77 -14.71
CA THR A 49 -64.36 15.49 -14.77
C THR A 49 -64.00 14.40 -13.75
N GLY A 50 -63.22 13.40 -14.16
CA GLY A 50 -62.79 12.31 -13.27
C GLY A 50 -61.93 12.81 -12.10
N GLU A 51 -61.94 12.06 -11.00
CA GLU A 51 -61.15 12.38 -9.81
C GLU A 51 -59.65 12.35 -10.09
N THR A 52 -58.90 13.28 -9.48
CA THR A 52 -57.44 13.26 -9.50
C THR A 52 -56.92 11.99 -8.81
N GLY A 53 -55.97 11.29 -9.44
CA GLY A 53 -55.38 10.08 -8.88
C GLY A 53 -54.66 10.33 -7.54
N PRO A 54 -54.44 9.27 -6.72
CA PRO A 54 -53.76 9.42 -5.45
C PRO A 54 -52.33 9.94 -5.63
N THR A 55 -51.88 10.80 -4.70
CA THR A 55 -50.48 11.24 -4.66
C THR A 55 -49.57 10.05 -4.33
N GLY A 56 -48.48 9.88 -5.07
CA GLY A 56 -47.51 8.80 -4.85
C GLY A 56 -46.81 8.90 -3.49
N ALA A 57 -46.31 7.77 -2.99
CA ALA A 57 -45.53 7.73 -1.74
C ALA A 57 -44.20 8.50 -1.90
N ALA A 58 -43.72 9.15 -0.84
CA ALA A 58 -42.42 9.80 -0.85
C ALA A 58 -41.31 8.75 -0.77
N ALA A 59 -40.37 8.76 -1.72
CA ALA A 59 -39.24 7.85 -1.71
C ALA A 59 -38.13 8.32 -0.74
N THR A 60 -37.59 7.40 0.06
CA THR A 60 -36.44 7.66 0.96
C THR A 60 -35.17 7.00 0.43
N ILE A 61 -34.02 7.60 0.78
CA ILE A 61 -32.69 7.04 0.51
C ILE A 61 -31.94 7.00 1.83
N SER A 62 -31.41 5.84 2.18
CA SER A 62 -30.59 5.64 3.38
C SER A 62 -29.31 4.86 3.07
N ILE A 63 -28.35 4.96 3.98
CA ILE A 63 -27.12 4.17 3.93
C ILE A 63 -27.34 2.94 4.80
N GLY A 64 -27.15 1.76 4.21
CA GLY A 64 -27.15 0.50 4.90
C GLY A 64 -25.79 0.22 5.53
N THR A 65 -25.15 -0.84 5.06
CA THR A 65 -23.83 -1.28 5.52
C THR A 65 -22.70 -0.55 4.81
N VAL A 66 -21.60 -0.36 5.54
CA VAL A 66 -20.31 0.06 4.98
C VAL A 66 -19.28 -0.94 5.47
N ILE A 67 -18.78 -1.77 4.55
CA ILE A 67 -17.78 -2.80 4.87
C ILE A 67 -16.50 -2.58 4.07
N THR A 68 -15.39 -2.98 4.66
CA THR A 68 -14.09 -2.93 4.00
C THR A 68 -13.87 -4.19 3.17
N GLY A 69 -13.64 -4.03 1.86
CA GLY A 69 -13.33 -5.12 0.94
C GLY A 69 -11.85 -5.51 0.94
N GLU A 70 -11.53 -6.67 0.39
CA GLU A 70 -10.14 -7.12 0.22
C GLU A 70 -9.36 -6.24 -0.78
N PRO A 71 -8.02 -6.13 -0.64
CA PRO A 71 -7.20 -5.35 -1.55
C PRO A 71 -7.33 -5.82 -3.01
N GLY A 72 -7.35 -4.87 -3.93
CA GLY A 72 -7.41 -5.14 -5.37
C GLY A 72 -8.81 -5.49 -5.90
N THR A 73 -9.82 -5.53 -5.04
CA THR A 73 -11.22 -5.61 -5.47
C THR A 73 -11.73 -4.22 -5.91
N GLN A 74 -12.82 -4.17 -6.69
CA GLN A 74 -13.46 -2.91 -7.06
C GLN A 74 -14.34 -2.42 -5.92
N ALA A 75 -14.51 -1.10 -5.82
CA ALA A 75 -15.54 -0.55 -4.95
C ALA A 75 -16.92 -0.90 -5.50
N GLU A 76 -17.82 -1.29 -4.61
CA GLU A 76 -19.18 -1.73 -4.96
C GLU A 76 -20.21 -0.93 -4.18
N VAL A 77 -21.33 -0.61 -4.84
CA VAL A 77 -22.52 -0.03 -4.24
C VAL A 77 -23.72 -0.86 -4.67
N THR A 78 -24.49 -1.36 -3.71
CA THR A 78 -25.67 -2.21 -3.96
C THR A 78 -26.88 -1.58 -3.30
N ASN A 79 -28.02 -1.52 -4.00
CA ASN A 79 -29.29 -1.16 -3.37
C ASN A 79 -29.95 -2.43 -2.81
N SER A 80 -30.02 -2.56 -1.49
CA SER A 80 -30.76 -3.64 -0.80
C SER A 80 -32.19 -3.25 -0.43
N GLY A 81 -32.58 -2.00 -0.67
CA GLY A 81 -33.93 -1.49 -0.47
C GLY A 81 -34.84 -1.70 -1.69
N ASP A 82 -35.94 -0.95 -1.75
CA ASP A 82 -36.91 -0.98 -2.85
C ASP A 82 -37.04 0.38 -3.56
N GLU A 83 -38.04 0.51 -4.44
CA GLU A 83 -38.29 1.73 -5.22
C GLU A 83 -38.80 2.92 -4.39
N ASN A 84 -39.31 2.67 -3.19
CA ASN A 84 -39.83 3.67 -2.26
C ASN A 84 -38.92 3.87 -1.03
N ASP A 85 -38.05 2.91 -0.71
CA ASP A 85 -37.04 3.03 0.35
C ASP A 85 -35.71 2.39 -0.10
N ALA A 86 -34.89 3.17 -0.80
CA ALA A 86 -33.59 2.71 -1.28
C ALA A 86 -32.58 2.67 -0.12
N VAL A 87 -31.86 1.56 0.00
CA VAL A 87 -30.83 1.34 1.01
C VAL A 87 -29.53 1.01 0.29
N PHE A 88 -28.56 1.93 0.29
CA PHE A 88 -27.28 1.70 -0.36
C PHE A 88 -26.26 1.10 0.61
N ASP A 89 -25.82 -0.10 0.27
CA ASP A 89 -24.71 -0.81 0.89
C ASP A 89 -23.41 -0.54 0.13
N PHE A 90 -22.32 -0.34 0.86
CA PHE A 90 -21.00 0.00 0.30
C PHE A 90 -19.96 -1.05 0.66
N VAL A 91 -19.17 -1.45 -0.34
CA VAL A 91 -17.90 -2.15 -0.14
C VAL A 91 -16.77 -1.22 -0.57
N ILE A 92 -15.91 -0.85 0.38
CA ILE A 92 -14.74 0.00 0.15
C ILE A 92 -13.48 -0.85 0.29
N PRO A 93 -12.78 -1.21 -0.81
CA PRO A 93 -11.57 -2.02 -0.75
C PRO A 93 -10.48 -1.32 0.07
N ARG A 94 -9.83 -2.05 0.98
CA ARG A 94 -8.61 -1.54 1.63
C ARG A 94 -7.45 -1.51 0.62
N GLY A 95 -6.46 -0.66 0.89
CA GLY A 95 -5.18 -0.72 0.16
C GLY A 95 -4.46 -2.06 0.37
N VAL A 96 -3.57 -2.42 -0.55
CA VAL A 96 -2.66 -3.56 -0.34
C VAL A 96 -1.83 -3.34 0.93
N THR A 97 -1.61 -4.41 1.69
CA THR A 97 -0.67 -4.36 2.83
C THR A 97 0.69 -3.90 2.31
N GLY A 98 1.29 -2.88 2.96
CA GLY A 98 2.62 -2.41 2.60
C GLY A 98 3.66 -3.53 2.71
N GLY A 99 4.47 -3.69 1.67
CA GLY A 99 5.50 -4.72 1.57
C GLY A 99 6.73 -4.39 2.42
N GLY A 100 6.59 -4.38 3.74
CA GLY A 100 7.73 -4.51 4.63
C GLY A 100 8.02 -5.99 4.82
N GLY A 101 8.96 -6.55 4.06
CA GLY A 101 9.48 -7.89 4.33
C GLY A 101 10.07 -7.99 5.74
N ALA A 102 10.27 -9.20 6.25
CA ALA A 102 11.06 -9.39 7.46
C ALA A 102 12.42 -8.67 7.30
N PRO A 103 12.96 -8.04 8.36
CA PRO A 103 14.22 -7.33 8.25
C PRO A 103 15.32 -8.29 7.80
N GLU A 104 16.07 -7.88 6.79
CA GLU A 104 17.28 -8.57 6.35
C GLU A 104 18.47 -7.92 7.06
N VAL A 105 18.98 -8.59 8.08
CA VAL A 105 20.06 -8.10 8.94
C VAL A 105 20.94 -9.24 9.43
N LEU A 106 22.25 -9.00 9.43
CA LEU A 106 23.25 -9.88 9.99
C LEU A 106 24.17 -9.08 10.91
N ALA A 107 24.49 -9.63 12.08
CA ALA A 107 25.57 -9.15 12.92
C ALA A 107 26.55 -10.30 13.19
N THR A 108 27.84 -10.02 12.99
CA THR A 108 28.94 -10.93 13.25
C THR A 108 30.02 -10.23 14.07
N VAL A 109 30.71 -10.99 14.92
CA VAL A 109 31.66 -10.47 15.89
C VAL A 109 32.88 -11.36 16.00
N ASP A 110 33.99 -10.78 16.44
CA ASP A 110 35.11 -11.53 16.98
C ASP A 110 35.72 -10.78 18.16
N THR A 111 35.67 -11.38 19.34
CA THR A 111 36.30 -10.84 20.55
C THR A 111 37.73 -11.34 20.73
N SER A 112 38.22 -12.19 19.83
CA SER A 112 39.60 -12.66 19.82
C SER A 112 40.51 -11.61 19.17
N GLY A 113 41.71 -11.46 19.72
CA GLY A 113 42.71 -10.55 19.16
C GLY A 113 43.34 -11.14 17.91
N GLN A 114 43.20 -10.44 16.78
CA GLN A 114 43.76 -10.83 15.49
C GLN A 114 44.98 -9.98 15.14
N GLN A 115 46.07 -10.65 14.80
CA GLN A 115 47.25 -9.99 14.23
C GLN A 115 46.93 -9.50 12.82
N THR A 116 47.24 -8.24 12.51
CA THR A 116 47.02 -7.71 11.17
C THR A 116 48.02 -8.28 10.16
N ILE A 117 47.53 -8.51 8.95
CA ILE A 117 48.32 -8.97 7.80
C ILE A 117 48.08 -7.97 6.67
N PRO A 118 49.11 -7.44 5.98
CA PRO A 118 48.93 -6.50 4.88
C PRO A 118 48.07 -7.11 3.77
N GLY A 119 46.92 -6.49 3.50
CA GLY A 119 45.92 -6.99 2.55
C GLY A 119 45.11 -8.19 3.05
N GLY A 120 45.36 -8.65 4.29
CA GLY A 120 44.67 -9.76 4.91
C GLY A 120 43.30 -9.35 5.44
N PRO A 121 42.27 -10.19 5.22
CA PRO A 121 40.95 -9.93 5.75
C PRO A 121 40.86 -10.29 7.23
N LEU A 122 40.05 -9.52 7.95
CA LEU A 122 39.69 -9.77 9.34
C LEU A 122 38.62 -10.85 9.38
N VAL A 123 38.82 -11.83 10.26
CA VAL A 123 37.92 -12.96 10.47
C VAL A 123 36.84 -12.58 11.49
N PHE A 124 35.63 -13.08 11.34
CA PHE A 124 34.62 -13.00 12.38
C PHE A 124 34.29 -14.41 12.90
N TYR A 125 34.34 -14.60 14.21
CA TYR A 125 34.23 -15.94 14.80
C TYR A 125 32.78 -16.34 15.06
N ASP A 126 31.92 -15.39 15.44
CA ASP A 126 30.55 -15.65 15.85
C ASP A 126 29.53 -14.85 15.04
N THR A 127 28.30 -15.38 14.92
CA THR A 127 27.19 -14.72 14.21
C THR A 127 25.96 -14.61 15.13
N PRO A 128 25.97 -13.69 16.11
CA PRO A 128 24.93 -13.62 17.14
C PRO A 128 23.54 -13.23 16.61
N LEU A 129 23.46 -12.62 15.43
CA LEU A 129 22.19 -12.21 14.83
C LEU A 129 22.17 -12.53 13.34
N VAL A 130 21.13 -13.26 12.92
CA VAL A 130 20.75 -13.41 11.52
C VAL A 130 19.23 -13.32 11.44
N SER A 131 18.74 -12.44 10.58
CA SER A 131 17.34 -12.35 10.18
C SER A 131 17.27 -12.22 8.67
N GLY A 132 16.45 -13.06 8.05
CA GLY A 132 16.39 -13.18 6.59
C GLY A 132 17.38 -14.19 6.02
N THR A 133 17.52 -14.19 4.69
CA THR A 133 18.36 -15.16 3.95
C THR A 133 19.29 -14.52 2.93
N PHE A 134 19.25 -13.20 2.77
CA PHE A 134 20.04 -12.50 1.76
C PHE A 134 21.44 -12.11 2.22
N ILE A 135 21.69 -12.15 3.52
CA ILE A 135 22.99 -11.87 4.13
C ILE A 135 23.35 -13.07 4.99
N THR A 136 24.45 -13.74 4.69
CA THR A 136 24.92 -14.92 5.42
C THR A 136 26.38 -14.80 5.81
N HIS A 137 26.76 -15.48 6.88
CA HIS A 137 28.14 -15.54 7.35
C HIS A 137 28.40 -16.93 7.92
N GLN A 138 29.57 -17.49 7.61
CA GLN A 138 30.03 -18.74 8.20
C GLN A 138 30.95 -18.42 9.39
N PRO A 139 30.63 -18.84 10.63
CA PRO A 139 31.50 -18.67 11.79
C PRO A 139 32.96 -19.06 11.53
N GLY A 140 33.89 -18.16 11.85
CA GLY A 140 35.32 -18.33 11.61
C GLY A 140 35.78 -17.95 10.20
N SER A 141 34.91 -17.35 9.39
CA SER A 141 35.22 -16.81 8.06
C SER A 141 35.48 -15.31 8.11
N SER A 142 36.21 -14.78 7.13
CA SER A 142 36.25 -13.34 6.85
C SER A 142 35.10 -12.85 5.96
N ASP A 143 34.40 -13.79 5.34
CA ASP A 143 33.51 -13.53 4.23
C ASP A 143 32.07 -13.40 4.72
N ILE A 144 31.43 -12.28 4.40
CA ILE A 144 29.99 -12.09 4.55
C ILE A 144 29.38 -12.14 3.15
N ASP A 145 28.53 -13.11 2.90
CA ASP A 145 27.91 -13.36 1.61
C ASP A 145 26.59 -12.58 1.46
N ILE A 146 26.38 -11.99 0.28
CA ILE A 146 25.14 -11.38 -0.17
C ILE A 146 24.59 -12.13 -1.38
N SER A 147 23.34 -12.61 -1.27
CA SER A 147 22.68 -13.41 -2.32
C SER A 147 21.60 -12.67 -3.11
N GLN A 148 21.19 -11.48 -2.67
CA GLN A 148 20.21 -10.64 -3.38
C GLN A 148 20.80 -9.26 -3.78
N PRO A 149 20.53 -8.72 -4.99
CA PRO A 149 20.86 -7.33 -5.30
C PRO A 149 20.08 -6.33 -4.44
N GLY A 150 20.59 -5.12 -4.33
CA GLY A 150 19.91 -4.01 -3.65
C GLY A 150 20.86 -3.03 -2.98
N ILE A 151 20.30 -2.20 -2.13
CA ILE A 151 21.03 -1.24 -1.30
C ILE A 151 21.19 -1.80 0.11
N TYR A 152 22.40 -1.72 0.62
CA TYR A 152 22.79 -2.23 1.93
C TYR A 152 23.47 -1.14 2.75
N GLN A 153 23.52 -1.32 4.05
CA GLN A 153 24.33 -0.51 4.96
C GLN A 153 25.21 -1.42 5.80
N ALA A 154 26.50 -1.11 5.84
CA ALA A 154 27.50 -1.77 6.66
C ALA A 154 27.95 -0.86 7.79
N VAL A 155 28.08 -1.44 8.98
CA VAL A 155 28.61 -0.80 10.19
C VAL A 155 29.69 -1.70 10.75
N PHE A 156 30.92 -1.18 10.81
CA PHE A 156 32.07 -1.89 11.35
C PHE A 156 32.63 -1.13 12.55
N GLN A 157 33.11 -1.88 13.54
CA GLN A 157 33.91 -1.37 14.63
C GLN A 157 34.97 -2.40 15.02
N GLY A 158 36.18 -1.93 15.34
CA GLY A 158 37.24 -2.72 15.95
C GLY A 158 38.16 -1.86 16.80
N THR A 159 38.73 -2.45 17.85
CA THR A 159 39.72 -1.80 18.71
C THR A 159 41.12 -2.24 18.28
N VAL A 160 42.00 -1.29 18.00
CA VAL A 160 43.33 -1.54 17.47
C VAL A 160 44.38 -1.15 18.49
N SER A 161 45.33 -2.05 18.74
CA SER A 161 46.53 -1.80 19.53
C SER A 161 47.80 -2.04 18.72
N VAL A 162 48.90 -1.39 19.12
CA VAL A 162 50.20 -1.51 18.46
C VAL A 162 50.96 -2.72 19.01
N ASN A 163 51.46 -3.59 18.14
CA ASN A 163 52.23 -4.75 18.56
C ASN A 163 53.60 -4.34 19.11
N PRO A 164 54.15 -5.08 20.10
CA PRO A 164 55.53 -4.92 20.53
C PRO A 164 56.50 -5.04 19.35
N GLY A 165 57.37 -4.04 19.18
CA GLY A 165 58.38 -4.01 18.11
C GLY A 165 57.98 -3.23 16.86
N THR A 166 56.72 -2.79 16.73
CA THR A 166 56.29 -1.91 15.64
C THR A 166 56.96 -0.54 15.75
N GLN A 167 57.57 -0.06 14.66
CA GLN A 167 58.19 1.27 14.62
C GLN A 167 57.13 2.36 14.58
N ILE A 168 57.29 3.37 15.43
CA ILE A 168 56.36 4.50 15.55
C ILE A 168 57.02 5.77 14.97
N PRO A 169 56.30 6.62 14.23
CA PRO A 169 54.86 6.55 13.96
C PRO A 169 54.50 5.45 12.95
N ALA A 170 53.38 4.76 13.21
CA ALA A 170 52.83 3.72 12.34
C ALA A 170 51.41 4.09 11.95
N SER A 171 50.97 3.77 10.74
CA SER A 171 49.57 3.97 10.33
C SER A 171 48.92 2.65 9.98
N LEU A 172 47.67 2.47 10.43
CA LEU A 172 46.83 1.36 9.99
C LEU A 172 45.65 1.94 9.22
N MET A 173 45.37 1.36 8.06
CA MET A 173 44.14 1.58 7.31
C MET A 173 43.28 0.33 7.34
N VAL A 174 42.01 0.52 7.70
CA VAL A 174 40.94 -0.48 7.58
C VAL A 174 40.02 -0.05 6.44
N ARG A 175 39.62 -0.98 5.59
CA ARG A 175 38.63 -0.72 4.53
C ARG A 175 37.78 -1.94 4.25
N MET A 176 36.58 -1.70 3.72
CA MET A 176 35.68 -2.74 3.27
C MET A 176 35.84 -2.97 1.77
N LEU A 177 35.89 -4.23 1.38
CA LEU A 177 35.85 -4.68 -0.01
C LEU A 177 34.48 -5.29 -0.32
N LEU A 178 34.00 -5.06 -1.54
CA LEU A 178 32.90 -5.78 -2.17
C LEU A 178 33.45 -6.49 -3.40
N ASN A 179 33.44 -7.82 -3.40
CA ASN A 179 34.03 -8.66 -4.46
C ASN A 179 35.50 -8.29 -4.76
N GLY A 180 36.26 -7.96 -3.72
CA GLY A 180 37.68 -7.57 -3.84
C GLY A 180 37.93 -6.12 -4.25
N TYR A 181 36.88 -5.31 -4.50
CA TYR A 181 37.02 -3.89 -4.83
C TYR A 181 36.66 -3.00 -3.64
N ASP A 182 37.38 -1.90 -3.47
CA ASP A 182 37.13 -0.96 -2.36
C ASP A 182 35.70 -0.39 -2.42
N VAL A 183 35.02 -0.41 -1.28
CA VAL A 183 33.73 0.26 -1.11
C VAL A 183 33.97 1.71 -0.70
N ILE A 184 33.47 2.64 -1.51
CA ILE A 184 33.62 4.09 -1.28
C ILE A 184 33.03 4.47 0.08
N GLY A 185 33.82 5.19 0.89
CA GLY A 185 33.40 5.64 2.22
C GLY A 185 33.64 4.65 3.36
N SER A 186 34.18 3.46 3.06
CA SER A 186 34.53 2.46 4.08
C SER A 186 35.96 2.56 4.62
N THR A 187 36.76 3.50 4.12
CA THR A 187 38.17 3.63 4.49
C THR A 187 38.36 4.44 5.76
N VAL A 188 39.02 3.86 6.74
CA VAL A 188 39.40 4.48 8.01
C VAL A 188 40.91 4.37 8.17
N ARG A 189 41.58 5.46 8.50
CA ARG A 189 43.02 5.47 8.76
C ARG A 189 43.30 6.10 10.11
N HIS A 190 44.17 5.48 10.90
CA HIS A 190 44.71 6.05 12.12
C HIS A 190 46.23 5.99 12.12
N THR A 191 46.88 7.03 12.63
CA THR A 191 48.34 7.10 12.78
C THR A 191 48.69 7.10 14.25
N PHE A 192 49.28 6.00 14.71
CA PHE A 192 49.71 5.78 16.08
C PHE A 192 51.05 6.47 16.30
N SER A 193 51.14 7.22 17.40
CA SER A 193 52.33 7.98 17.82
C SER A 193 52.98 7.41 19.08
N ALA A 194 52.40 6.37 19.69
CA ALA A 194 52.99 5.64 20.80
C ALA A 194 52.65 4.14 20.74
N SER A 195 53.53 3.28 21.25
CA SER A 195 53.32 1.82 21.27
C SER A 195 52.26 1.35 22.27
N THR A 196 51.85 2.20 23.21
CA THR A 196 50.78 1.93 24.18
C THR A 196 49.44 2.53 23.76
N GLU A 197 49.38 3.12 22.57
CA GLU A 197 48.16 3.73 22.06
C GLU A 197 47.18 2.65 21.62
N VAL A 198 45.91 2.88 21.95
CA VAL A 198 44.77 2.06 21.52
C VAL A 198 43.77 2.99 20.85
N ALA A 199 43.26 2.58 19.69
CA ALA A 199 42.32 3.37 18.91
C ALA A 199 41.13 2.52 18.44
N THR A 200 39.93 3.08 18.48
CA THR A 200 38.77 2.46 17.84
C THR A 200 38.67 2.93 16.40
N LEU A 201 38.62 1.99 15.45
CA LEU A 201 38.37 2.26 14.05
C LEU A 201 36.95 1.81 13.70
N SER A 202 36.19 2.70 13.05
CA SER A 202 34.82 2.41 12.64
C SER A 202 34.43 3.12 11.36
N PHE A 203 33.55 2.49 10.58
CA PHE A 203 32.91 3.09 9.42
C PHE A 203 31.43 2.71 9.37
N HIS A 204 30.64 3.58 8.76
CA HIS A 204 29.20 3.38 8.55
C HIS A 204 28.89 3.82 7.12
N VAL A 205 28.64 2.87 6.24
CA VAL A 205 28.60 3.14 4.79
C VAL A 205 27.43 2.43 4.13
N PRO A 206 26.55 3.17 3.41
CA PRO A 206 25.63 2.54 2.47
C PRO A 206 26.37 2.15 1.19
N PHE A 207 26.01 1.02 0.60
CA PHE A 207 26.61 0.53 -0.64
C PHE A 207 25.58 -0.22 -1.47
N GLN A 208 25.82 -0.27 -2.78
CA GLN A 208 24.96 -0.97 -3.73
C GLN A 208 25.58 -2.32 -4.10
N VAL A 209 24.75 -3.36 -4.13
CA VAL A 209 25.07 -4.66 -4.70
C VAL A 209 24.27 -4.81 -6.00
N SER A 210 24.96 -4.73 -7.13
CA SER A 210 24.32 -4.81 -8.46
C SER A 210 24.24 -6.23 -9.02
N ALA A 211 25.04 -7.17 -8.50
CA ALA A 211 25.09 -8.56 -8.94
C ALA A 211 25.33 -9.47 -7.74
N THR A 212 24.75 -10.67 -7.77
CA THR A 212 24.95 -11.69 -6.74
C THR A 212 25.32 -13.05 -7.34
N PRO A 213 26.07 -13.91 -6.61
CA PRO A 213 26.56 -13.71 -5.23
C PRO A 213 27.62 -12.61 -5.15
N SER A 214 27.64 -11.91 -4.01
CA SER A 214 28.65 -10.92 -3.68
C SER A 214 29.23 -11.18 -2.30
N ILE A 215 30.51 -10.86 -2.10
CA ILE A 215 31.22 -11.08 -0.84
C ILE A 215 31.70 -9.75 -0.29
N ILE A 216 31.49 -9.53 0.99
CA ILE A 216 32.07 -8.44 1.77
C ILE A 216 33.23 -8.99 2.57
N GLN A 217 34.34 -8.25 2.58
CA GLN A 217 35.47 -8.47 3.46
C GLN A 217 35.90 -7.14 4.09
N VAL A 218 36.41 -7.18 5.31
CA VAL A 218 37.10 -6.03 5.93
C VAL A 218 38.58 -6.37 5.97
N ILE A 219 39.43 -5.50 5.42
CA ILE A 219 40.87 -5.76 5.31
C ILE A 219 41.70 -4.67 5.98
N THR A 220 42.92 -5.05 6.35
CA THR A 220 43.96 -4.13 6.84
C THR A 220 45.08 -3.98 5.81
N ASP A 221 45.82 -2.87 5.84
CA ASP A 221 46.90 -2.60 4.87
C ASP A 221 48.32 -2.75 5.42
N GLN A 222 48.49 -2.92 6.74
CA GLN A 222 49.78 -3.02 7.42
C GLN A 222 49.76 -4.14 8.47
N ASP A 223 50.93 -4.73 8.74
CA ASP A 223 51.18 -5.58 9.91
C ASP A 223 51.54 -4.73 11.13
N GLY A 224 51.85 -5.39 12.25
CA GLY A 224 52.34 -4.70 13.45
C GLY A 224 51.22 -4.14 14.34
N PHE A 225 49.98 -4.56 14.12
CA PHE A 225 48.84 -4.24 14.96
C PHE A 225 48.09 -5.50 15.38
N THR A 226 47.36 -5.40 16.49
CA THR A 226 46.33 -6.35 16.88
C THR A 226 44.98 -5.65 16.80
N VAL A 227 43.99 -6.31 16.22
CA VAL A 227 42.60 -5.85 16.22
C VAL A 227 41.78 -6.77 17.12
N ASP A 228 41.15 -6.19 18.14
CA ASP A 228 40.29 -6.83 19.13
C ASP A 228 38.86 -6.27 19.01
N ASP A 229 37.90 -6.96 19.62
CA ASP A 229 36.50 -6.52 19.74
C ASP A 229 35.87 -6.11 18.38
N LEU A 230 36.05 -6.96 17.37
CA LEU A 230 35.44 -6.77 16.07
C LEU A 230 33.93 -6.94 16.13
N SER A 231 33.24 -6.03 15.46
CA SER A 231 31.83 -6.18 15.14
C SER A 231 31.55 -5.66 13.74
N MET A 232 30.69 -6.37 13.03
CA MET A 232 30.18 -6.00 11.72
C MET A 232 28.69 -6.25 11.68
N THR A 233 27.92 -5.22 11.34
CA THR A 233 26.49 -5.33 11.09
C THR A 233 26.22 -4.95 9.64
N VAL A 234 25.48 -5.79 8.92
CA VAL A 234 25.02 -5.52 7.56
C VAL A 234 23.51 -5.62 7.55
N LEU A 235 22.84 -4.60 7.02
CA LEU A 235 21.39 -4.57 6.87
C LEU A 235 21.02 -4.19 5.44
N ARG A 236 19.95 -4.80 4.92
CA ARG A 236 19.38 -4.43 3.61
C ARG A 236 18.43 -3.26 3.78
N LEU A 237 18.60 -2.23 2.97
CA LEU A 237 17.77 -1.03 2.95
C LEU A 237 16.63 -1.11 1.92
N GLY A 238 16.80 -1.91 0.86
CA GLY A 238 15.81 -2.07 -0.20
C GLY A 238 16.43 -2.48 -1.52
N ASP A 239 15.65 -2.34 -2.59
CA ASP A 239 16.09 -2.47 -3.98
C ASP A 239 16.76 -1.19 -4.49
#